data_AF-A0A2V7T603-F1
#
_entry.id   AF-A0A2V7T603-F1
#
_cell.length_a   1.000
_cell.length_b   1.000
_cell.length_c   1.000
_cell.angle_alpha   90.00
_cell.angle_beta   90.00
_cell.angle_gamma   90.00
#
_symmetry.space_group_name_H-M   'P 1'
#
loop_
_entity.id
_entity.type
_entity.pdbx_description
1 polymer ?
#
loop_
_entity_poly.entity_id
_entity_poly.type
_entity_poly.pdbx_seq_one_letter_code
_entity_poly.pdbx_strand_id
1 'polypeptide(L)'
;MTRTKRAFDLVGAGLGVVLLAPLLALLALLVKAEDGGPVLFKQERVGYRGRRFRIWKFRTMVPDAERRGLPLTVGRDPRVTRIGAWMRRQK
;
A
#
# COMPACT_ATOMS: atom_id res chain seq x y z
N MET A 1 23.27 -2.21 -10.65
CA MET A 1 23.03 -1.53 -9.35
C MET A 1 24.29 -1.69 -8.53
N THR A 2 24.91 -0.59 -8.14
CA THR A 2 26.18 -0.63 -7.39
C THR A 2 25.93 -1.09 -5.95
N ARG A 3 26.94 -1.70 -5.32
CA ARG A 3 26.85 -2.14 -3.91
C ARG A 3 26.53 -0.96 -2.98
N THR A 4 27.15 0.20 -3.22
CA THR A 4 26.93 1.43 -2.46
C THR A 4 25.48 1.92 -2.55
N LYS A 5 24.89 1.97 -3.75
CA LYS A 5 23.48 2.33 -3.91
C LYS A 5 22.57 1.37 -3.13
N ARG A 6 22.85 0.06 -3.19
CA ARG A 6 22.05 -0.94 -2.46
C ARG A 6 22.15 -0.76 -0.95
N ALA A 7 23.34 -0.47 -0.42
CA ALA A 7 23.53 -0.20 1.01
C ALA A 7 22.76 1.06 1.43
N PHE A 8 22.88 2.14 0.65
CA PHE A 8 22.13 3.38 0.89
C PHE A 8 20.62 3.14 0.89
N ASP A 9 20.09 2.46 -0.13
CA ASP A 9 18.66 2.15 -0.25
C ASP A 9 18.16 1.33 0.96
N LEU A 10 18.97 0.38 1.46
CA LEU A 10 18.59 -0.49 2.58
C LEU A 10 18.60 0.25 3.92
N VAL A 11 19.66 1.03 4.19
CA VAL A 11 19.79 1.80 5.43
C VAL A 11 18.75 2.92 5.49
N GLY A 12 18.59 3.67 4.40
CA GLY A 12 17.59 4.74 4.31
C GLY A 12 16.17 4.22 4.47
N ALA A 13 15.84 3.10 3.82
CA ALA A 13 14.52 2.47 3.98
C ALA A 13 14.30 1.94 5.40
N GLY A 14 15.31 1.29 6.01
CA GLY A 14 15.23 0.79 7.37
C GLY A 14 14.99 1.89 8.39
N LEU A 15 15.76 2.97 8.31
CA LEU A 15 15.59 4.16 9.17
C LEU A 15 14.21 4.80 8.94
N GLY A 16 13.80 4.96 7.68
CA GLY A 16 12.48 5.50 7.36
C GLY A 16 11.33 4.69 7.97
N VAL A 17 11.43 3.34 7.96
CA VAL A 17 10.43 2.48 8.58
C VAL A 17 10.41 2.65 10.10
N VAL A 18 11.57 2.70 10.76
CA VAL A 18 11.64 2.87 12.22
C VAL A 18 11.07 4.23 12.64
N LEU A 19 11.47 5.31 11.97
CA LEU A 19 11.01 6.67 12.28
C LEU A 19 9.51 6.85 12.03
N LEU A 20 8.99 6.23 10.96
CA LEU A 20 7.57 6.31 10.62
C LEU A 20 6.72 5.21 11.27
N ALA A 21 7.30 4.27 12.01
CA ALA A 21 6.61 3.15 12.63
C ALA A 21 5.34 3.55 13.42
N PRO A 22 5.35 4.58 14.30
CA PRO A 22 4.12 4.96 15.02
C PRO A 22 3.01 5.45 14.09
N LEU A 23 3.36 6.22 13.05
CA LEU A 23 2.40 6.67 12.03
C LEU A 23 1.86 5.49 11.21
N LEU A 24 2.73 4.57 10.79
CA LEU A 24 2.34 3.38 10.04
C LEU A 24 1.41 2.48 10.88
N ALA A 25 1.64 2.37 12.19
CA ALA A 25 0.78 1.64 13.11
C ALA A 25 -0.59 2.31 13.26
N LEU A 26 -0.64 3.64 13.38
CA LEU A 26 -1.90 4.39 13.41
C LEU A 26 -2.71 4.17 12.12
N LEU A 27 -2.07 4.29 10.95
CA LEU A 27 -2.70 4.02 9.67
C LEU A 27 -3.20 2.58 9.58
N ALA A 28 -2.43 1.61 10.11
CA ALA A 28 -2.84 0.23 10.17
C ALA A 28 -4.13 0.02 10.96
N LEU A 29 -4.25 0.67 12.13
CA LEU A 29 -5.46 0.62 12.95
C LEU A 29 -6.65 1.25 12.23
N LEU A 30 -6.48 2.42 11.60
CA LEU A 30 -7.55 3.09 10.84
C LEU A 30 -8.06 2.23 9.68
N VAL A 31 -7.15 1.60 8.94
CA VAL A 31 -7.53 0.69 7.84
C VAL A 31 -8.21 -0.59 8.36
N LYS A 32 -7.78 -1.10 9.52
CA LYS A 32 -8.37 -2.29 10.15
C LYS A 32 -9.77 -2.01 10.68
N ALA A 33 -10.00 -0.83 11.23
CA ALA A 33 -11.27 -0.42 11.82
C ALA A 33 -12.42 -0.25 10.80
N GLU A 34 -12.11 -0.04 9.51
CA GLU A 34 -13.15 0.14 8.48
C GLU A 34 -13.98 -1.12 8.22
N ASP A 35 -13.36 -2.29 8.12
CA ASP A 35 -14.07 -3.53 7.71
C ASP A 35 -13.48 -4.81 8.31
N GLY A 36 -12.51 -4.71 9.25
CA GLY A 36 -11.88 -5.86 9.89
C GLY A 36 -10.95 -6.68 8.98
N GLY A 37 -10.79 -6.31 7.71
CA GLY A 37 -9.95 -7.02 6.73
C GLY A 37 -8.44 -6.86 6.92
N PRO A 38 -7.63 -7.35 5.97
CA PRO A 38 -6.17 -7.21 6.01
C PRO A 38 -5.74 -5.76 5.82
N VAL A 39 -4.73 -5.30 6.57
CA VAL A 39 -4.26 -3.90 6.49
C VAL A 39 -3.53 -3.59 5.18
N LEU A 40 -2.68 -4.52 4.73
CA LEU A 40 -1.84 -4.33 3.56
C LEU A 40 -2.40 -5.10 2.36
N PHE A 41 -2.37 -4.45 1.20
CA PHE A 41 -2.66 -5.02 -0.10
C PHE A 41 -1.35 -5.25 -0.86
N LYS A 42 -1.26 -6.39 -1.56
CA LYS A 42 -0.10 -6.80 -2.34
C LYS A 42 -0.41 -6.63 -3.82
N GLN A 43 0.42 -5.88 -4.55
CA GLN A 43 0.27 -5.68 -5.98
C GLN A 43 1.52 -6.15 -6.73
N GLU A 44 1.34 -7.01 -7.74
CA GLU A 44 2.45 -7.43 -8.60
C GLU A 44 2.84 -6.30 -9.58
N ARG A 45 4.15 -6.11 -9.73
CA ARG A 45 4.77 -5.15 -10.64
C ARG A 45 6.00 -5.75 -11.29
N VAL A 46 6.27 -5.31 -12.52
CA VAL A 46 7.53 -5.61 -13.21
C VAL A 46 8.61 -4.68 -12.66
N GLY A 47 9.68 -5.25 -12.13
CA GLY A 47 10.79 -4.53 -11.53
C GLY A 47 12.04 -4.55 -12.40
N TYR A 48 13.19 -4.36 -11.74
CA TYR A 48 14.49 -4.28 -12.41
C TYR A 48 14.79 -5.54 -13.24
N ARG A 49 15.19 -5.36 -14.49
CA ARG A 49 15.48 -6.43 -15.47
C ARG A 49 14.30 -7.39 -15.70
N GLY A 50 13.08 -6.87 -15.70
CA GLY A 50 11.87 -7.66 -15.96
C GLY A 50 11.48 -8.60 -14.82
N ARG A 51 12.21 -8.59 -13.69
CA ARG A 51 11.89 -9.44 -12.54
C ARG A 51 10.63 -8.92 -11.85
N ARG A 52 9.60 -9.76 -11.78
CA ARG A 52 8.36 -9.45 -11.05
C ARG A 52 8.64 -9.34 -9.55
N PHE A 53 8.00 -8.38 -8.91
CA PHE A 53 8.03 -8.22 -7.45
C PHE A 53 6.67 -7.74 -6.94
N ARG A 54 6.45 -7.92 -5.64
CA ARG A 54 5.21 -7.51 -4.98
C ARG A 54 5.44 -6.23 -4.21
N ILE A 55 4.66 -5.20 -4.52
CA ILE A 55 4.57 -3.97 -3.75
C ILE A 55 3.53 -4.15 -2.66
N TRP A 56 3.89 -3.77 -1.44
CA TRP A 56 3.00 -3.70 -0.30
C TRP A 56 2.54 -2.26 -0.09
N LYS A 57 1.24 -2.05 0.05
CA LYS A 57 0.64 -0.74 0.34
C LYS A 57 -0.53 -0.89 1.30
N PHE A 58 -0.87 0.17 2.02
CA PHE A 58 -2.12 0.18 2.77
C PHE A 58 -3.31 -0.02 1.84
N ARG A 59 -4.25 -0.84 2.29
CA ARG A 59 -5.47 -1.14 1.56
C ARG A 59 -6.39 0.07 1.61
N THR A 60 -6.83 0.51 0.43
CA THR A 60 -7.78 1.63 0.27
C THR A 60 -9.13 1.18 -0.29
N MET A 61 -9.33 -0.12 -0.46
CA MET A 61 -10.54 -0.73 -0.99
C MET A 61 -11.00 -1.87 -0.09
N VAL A 62 -12.28 -2.19 -0.10
CA VAL A 62 -12.86 -3.33 0.62
C VAL A 62 -12.21 -4.67 0.17
N PRO A 63 -12.27 -5.73 0.99
CA PRO A 63 -11.83 -7.06 0.58
C PRO A 63 -12.55 -7.50 -0.70
N ASP A 64 -11.86 -8.24 -1.55
CA ASP A 64 -12.39 -8.78 -2.80
C ASP A 64 -12.96 -7.72 -3.77
N ALA A 65 -12.47 -6.48 -3.70
CA ALA A 65 -12.88 -5.42 -4.62
C ALA A 65 -12.73 -5.82 -6.10
N GLU A 66 -11.73 -6.63 -6.44
CA GLU A 66 -11.51 -7.16 -7.79
C GLU A 66 -12.63 -8.10 -8.24
N ARG A 67 -13.30 -8.81 -7.32
CA ARG A 67 -14.44 -9.70 -7.62
C ARG A 67 -15.77 -8.96 -7.72
N ARG A 68 -15.83 -7.70 -7.26
CA ARG A 68 -17.07 -6.92 -7.08
C ARG A 68 -17.30 -5.85 -8.16
N GLY A 69 -16.50 -5.81 -9.22
CA GLY A 69 -16.70 -4.83 -10.30
C GLY A 69 -15.57 -4.77 -11.31
N LEU A 70 -15.61 -3.75 -12.18
CA LEU A 70 -14.61 -3.55 -13.23
C LEU A 70 -13.19 -3.42 -12.65
N PRO A 71 -12.14 -3.83 -13.39
CA PRO A 71 -10.74 -3.63 -12.97
C PRO A 71 -10.37 -2.16 -12.81
N LEU A 72 -11.13 -1.26 -13.44
CA LEU A 72 -10.94 0.18 -13.37
C LEU A 72 -11.78 0.80 -12.25
N THR A 73 -11.16 1.70 -11.49
CA THR A 73 -11.88 2.59 -10.57
C THR A 73 -12.48 3.73 -11.37
N VAL A 74 -13.81 3.91 -11.33
CA VAL A 74 -14.51 4.98 -12.07
C VAL A 74 -15.26 5.87 -11.08
N GLY A 75 -15.06 7.19 -11.17
CA GLY A 75 -15.77 8.16 -10.34
C GLY A 75 -15.71 7.85 -8.84
N ARG A 76 -16.88 7.84 -8.18
CA ARG A 76 -17.05 7.46 -6.78
C ARG A 76 -17.28 5.95 -6.66
N ASP A 77 -16.19 5.19 -6.75
CA ASP A 77 -16.24 3.72 -6.68
C ASP A 77 -16.64 3.25 -5.26
N PRO A 78 -17.76 2.50 -5.11
CA PRO A 78 -18.27 2.05 -3.82
C PRO A 78 -17.33 1.05 -3.12
N ARG A 79 -16.34 0.51 -3.83
CA ARG A 79 -15.33 -0.39 -3.27
C ARG A 79 -14.24 0.35 -2.49
N VAL A 80 -14.18 1.68 -2.55
CA VAL A 80 -13.17 2.49 -1.84
C VAL A 80 -13.66 2.79 -0.42
N THR A 81 -12.85 2.46 0.60
CA THR A 81 -13.17 2.73 2.02
C THR A 81 -13.11 4.23 2.33
N ARG A 82 -13.73 4.70 3.42
CA ARG A 82 -13.71 6.15 3.75
C ARG A 82 -12.30 6.61 4.06
N ILE A 83 -11.58 5.84 4.89
CA ILE A 83 -10.15 6.03 5.13
C ILE A 83 -9.36 5.90 3.83
N GLY A 84 -9.68 4.91 2.99
CA GLY A 84 -9.02 4.73 1.70
C GLY A 84 -9.17 5.92 0.75
N ALA A 85 -10.35 6.54 0.71
CA ALA A 85 -10.60 7.76 -0.05
C ALA A 85 -9.80 8.95 0.50
N TRP A 86 -9.68 9.08 1.82
CA TRP A 86 -8.84 10.10 2.44
C TRP A 86 -7.36 9.89 2.10
N MET A 87 -6.84 8.67 2.25
CA MET A 87 -5.44 8.34 1.93
C MET A 87 -5.10 8.62 0.45
N ARG A 88 -6.05 8.40 -0.47
CA ARG A 88 -5.86 8.70 -1.90
C ARG A 88 -5.78 10.20 -2.20
N ARG A 89 -6.35 11.06 -1.37
CA ARG A 89 -6.26 12.53 -1.51
C ARG A 89 -4.95 13.09 -0.96
N GLN A 90 -4.31 12.39 -0.04
CA GLN A 90 -3.03 12.81 0.57
C GLN A 90 -1.80 12.37 -0.25
N LYS A 91 -2.02 11.88 -1.46
CA LYS A 91 -0.98 11.39 -2.37
C LYS A 91 -0.59 12.48 -3.36
#